data_AF-A0A6L8CBL4-F1
#
_entry.id   AF-A0A6L8CBL4-F1
#
_cell.length_a   1.000
_cell.length_b   1.000
_cell.length_c   1.000
_cell.angle_alpha   90.00
_cell.angle_beta   90.00
_cell.angle_gamma   90.00
#
_symmetry.space_group_name_H-M   'P 1'
#
loop_
_entity.id
_entity.type
_entity.pdbx_description
1 polymer ?
#
loop_
_entity_poly.entity_id
_entity_poly.type
_entity_poly.pdbx_seq_one_letter_code
_entity_poly.pdbx_strand_id
1 'polypeptide(L)'
;MRSWFFCLLLLFSFVTTARAQLLHDVIHAEIELQSPEITILGKTLTVSVVSHELPAEFTGIALQGFTDSDSLSGSVRFLEQDGIWGEWQAFYIVRSATDNAFLAAYRGDRVLKASSLEIRFAVDSSYEVRILSAGTFDQRLDDEDGFGQSTQKVEESDDFLIRAPHIRRRTEWGAQPFRGTPIPLNRPSYDYMTLHHTAGFAATTLAEGLEQVRRIQDFHQNGRGWSDIGYQFLMDQEGRLYQGRPFLNESEPFDQGPRLAHGAHAGGANTGNIGISLMGCYHPPEGARCRDEMTLSAIDSLVATFGFMSERYEVPPDYMRGHRDFGSTACPGDNNYRMLSDFMMKVEDLLLRGNNLLGGGTIIARLNQSGIVGLKWEFTADYGIDEFVIRRREKDERVTEITRGEGAVDGSTIDLPSVGQHIYELVALNKSGQQQRLAIDEISVEPELTSVLAQSFPNPTSSETTIRYFLEGESGVVSLEVFDLNGRLVMTGENQHRDSGQWYVTTLDASTLPGGVYLYRILVDGFASTVFTATKPLIVLR
;
A
#
# COMPACT_ATOMS: atom_id res chain seq x y z
N MET A 1 42.11 -28.74 48.14
CA MET A 1 41.44 -28.84 46.84
C MET A 1 40.04 -29.43 47.02
N ARG A 2 38.98 -28.65 46.80
CA ARG A 2 37.67 -29.10 46.28
C ARG A 2 36.82 -27.87 45.91
N SER A 3 35.89 -28.06 44.98
CA SER A 3 35.35 -27.00 44.12
C SER A 3 34.47 -25.98 44.84
N TRP A 4 34.48 -24.74 44.33
CA TRP A 4 33.47 -23.73 44.63
C TRP A 4 32.13 -24.10 43.98
N PHE A 5 31.03 -23.80 44.67
CA PHE A 5 29.71 -23.68 44.05
C PHE A 5 29.54 -22.23 43.59
N PHE A 6 29.37 -22.01 42.28
CA PHE A 6 28.97 -20.70 41.77
C PHE A 6 27.46 -20.53 41.98
N CYS A 7 27.07 -19.66 42.91
CA CYS A 7 25.70 -19.21 43.03
C CYS A 7 25.46 -18.16 41.93
N LEU A 8 24.84 -18.58 40.82
CA LEU A 8 24.53 -17.67 39.71
C LEU A 8 23.31 -16.81 40.09
N LEU A 9 23.57 -15.63 40.66
CA LEU A 9 22.56 -14.58 40.79
C LEU A 9 22.13 -14.15 39.39
N LEU A 10 20.94 -14.60 38.97
CA LEU A 10 20.25 -14.07 37.80
C LEU A 10 19.87 -12.62 38.09
N LEU A 11 20.64 -11.69 37.52
CA LEU A 11 20.29 -10.27 37.45
C LEU A 11 19.02 -10.13 36.59
N PHE A 12 17.89 -9.83 37.24
CA PHE A 12 16.69 -9.39 36.54
C PHE A 12 16.94 -8.01 35.93
N SER A 13 17.24 -7.99 34.63
CA SER A 13 17.03 -6.80 33.82
C SER A 13 15.53 -6.54 33.74
N PHE A 14 15.08 -5.36 34.17
CA PHE A 14 13.71 -4.91 33.90
C PHE A 14 13.53 -4.79 32.38
N VAL A 15 12.90 -5.80 31.79
CA VAL A 15 12.40 -5.74 30.43
C VAL A 15 11.11 -4.92 30.49
N THR A 16 11.07 -3.82 29.74
CA THR A 16 9.83 -3.07 29.49
C THR A 16 8.75 -4.03 28.98
N THR A 17 7.51 -3.88 29.43
CA THR A 17 6.36 -4.72 29.02
C THR A 17 6.20 -4.74 27.50
N ALA A 18 6.76 -5.77 26.86
CA ALA A 18 6.63 -6.03 25.42
C ALA A 18 5.33 -6.84 25.19
N ARG A 19 4.46 -6.34 24.32
CA ARG A 19 3.08 -6.81 24.14
C ARG A 19 2.99 -7.75 22.95
N ALA A 20 3.18 -9.03 23.20
CA ALA A 20 3.33 -9.97 22.08
C ALA A 20 2.08 -10.05 21.18
N GLN A 21 2.28 -9.63 19.93
CA GLN A 21 1.25 -9.16 19.01
C GLN A 21 0.54 -10.27 18.23
N LEU A 22 1.10 -11.48 18.21
CA LEU A 22 0.49 -12.70 17.65
C LEU A 22 -0.89 -12.95 18.25
N LEU A 23 -1.02 -12.47 19.47
CA LEU A 23 -2.24 -12.50 20.21
C LEU A 23 -3.28 -11.49 19.68
N HIS A 24 -2.91 -10.30 19.19
CA HIS A 24 -3.85 -9.23 18.82
C HIS A 24 -4.64 -9.48 17.54
N ASP A 25 -4.09 -10.20 16.55
CA ASP A 25 -4.89 -10.62 15.38
C ASP A 25 -6.02 -11.59 15.77
N VAL A 26 -6.00 -12.07 17.02
CA VAL A 26 -7.00 -12.98 17.54
C VAL A 26 -7.77 -12.38 18.74
N ILE A 27 -7.16 -11.70 19.72
CA ILE A 27 -7.83 -11.21 20.95
C ILE A 27 -8.61 -9.92 20.74
N HIS A 28 -9.65 -9.74 21.56
CA HIS A 28 -10.45 -8.52 21.62
C HIS A 28 -9.98 -7.56 22.73
N ALA A 29 -9.41 -8.08 23.82
CA ALA A 29 -8.85 -7.27 24.90
C ALA A 29 -7.66 -7.97 25.57
N GLU A 30 -6.58 -7.21 25.82
CA GLU A 30 -5.37 -7.68 26.51
C GLU A 30 -5.65 -7.90 28.01
N ILE A 31 -4.94 -8.86 28.63
CA ILE A 31 -4.97 -9.14 30.06
C ILE A 31 -3.62 -8.74 30.66
N GLU A 32 -3.62 -7.82 31.63
CA GLU A 32 -2.43 -7.52 32.42
C GLU A 32 -2.17 -8.67 33.42
N LEU A 33 -0.98 -9.26 33.32
CA LEU A 33 -0.54 -10.38 34.15
C LEU A 33 0.40 -9.90 35.26
N GLN A 34 0.22 -10.45 36.46
CA GLN A 34 1.12 -10.24 37.59
C GLN A 34 2.51 -10.87 37.34
N SER A 35 3.46 -10.62 38.23
CA SER A 35 4.76 -11.31 38.18
C SER A 35 4.57 -12.84 38.33
N PRO A 36 5.18 -13.67 37.47
CA PRO A 36 5.01 -15.12 37.51
C PRO A 36 5.72 -15.76 38.72
N GLU A 37 5.04 -16.71 39.36
CA GLU A 37 5.63 -17.59 40.37
C GLU A 37 6.22 -18.84 39.70
N ILE A 38 7.50 -19.10 39.95
CA ILE A 38 8.22 -20.28 39.43
C ILE A 38 8.46 -21.26 40.58
N THR A 39 7.90 -22.46 40.46
CA THR A 39 8.08 -23.56 41.41
C THR A 39 8.75 -24.74 40.71
N ILE A 40 9.76 -25.34 41.35
CA ILE A 40 10.43 -26.56 40.85
C ILE A 40 10.20 -27.69 41.86
N LEU A 41 9.53 -28.75 41.42
CA LEU A 41 9.28 -29.96 42.22
C LEU A 41 9.76 -31.20 41.48
N GLY A 42 10.85 -31.80 41.98
CA GLY A 42 11.49 -32.94 41.33
C GLY A 42 12.04 -32.57 39.97
N LYS A 43 11.46 -33.15 38.90
CA LYS A 43 11.80 -32.86 37.50
C LYS A 43 10.85 -31.88 36.82
N THR A 44 9.85 -31.35 37.51
CA THR A 44 8.84 -30.46 36.90
C THR A 44 9.09 -29.03 37.34
N LEU A 45 9.26 -28.13 36.36
CA LEU A 45 9.16 -26.69 36.57
C LEU A 45 7.75 -26.26 36.21
N THR A 46 7.14 -25.50 37.12
CA THR A 46 5.80 -24.93 36.99
C THR A 46 5.92 -23.42 37.01
N VAL A 47 5.37 -22.74 36.00
CA VAL A 47 5.18 -21.29 35.96
C VAL A 47 3.69 -21.02 36.17
N SER A 48 3.33 -20.36 37.27
CA SER A 48 1.96 -19.91 37.53
C SER A 48 1.90 -18.39 37.50
N VAL A 49 0.82 -17.82 36.97
CA VAL A 49 0.62 -16.37 36.92
C VAL A 49 -0.86 -16.02 37.05
N VAL A 50 -1.16 -14.95 37.78
CA VAL A 50 -2.52 -14.46 38.06
C VAL A 50 -2.75 -13.16 37.29
N SER A 51 -3.96 -12.93 36.78
CA SER A 51 -4.30 -11.64 36.14
C SER A 51 -4.58 -10.54 37.17
N HIS A 52 -4.44 -9.27 36.76
CA HIS A 52 -4.91 -8.14 37.54
C HIS A 52 -6.45 -8.04 37.51
N GLU A 53 -6.99 -7.52 36.42
CA GLU A 53 -8.44 -7.42 36.16
C GLU A 53 -8.79 -8.15 34.85
N LEU A 54 -10.08 -8.40 34.63
CA LEU A 54 -10.62 -9.00 33.41
C LEU A 54 -11.81 -8.19 32.90
N PRO A 55 -12.07 -8.19 31.57
CA PRO A 55 -13.31 -7.66 31.00
C PRO A 55 -14.57 -8.31 31.61
N ALA A 56 -15.67 -7.56 31.65
CA ALA A 56 -16.90 -7.97 32.30
C ALA A 56 -17.56 -9.25 31.72
N GLU A 57 -17.36 -9.49 30.42
CA GLU A 57 -17.77 -10.70 29.71
C GLU A 57 -16.74 -11.08 28.65
N PHE A 58 -16.50 -12.37 28.46
CA PHE A 58 -15.69 -12.95 27.38
C PHE A 58 -16.10 -14.43 27.17
N THR A 59 -15.66 -15.08 26.09
CA THR A 59 -15.93 -16.51 25.84
C THR A 59 -14.69 -17.40 25.96
N GLY A 60 -13.50 -16.81 25.85
CA GLY A 60 -12.26 -17.54 25.97
C GLY A 60 -11.05 -16.64 26.22
N ILE A 61 -9.91 -17.27 26.44
CA ILE A 61 -8.61 -16.61 26.53
C ILE A 61 -7.63 -17.24 25.56
N ALA A 62 -6.72 -16.43 25.05
CA ALA A 62 -5.54 -16.88 24.34
C ALA A 62 -4.31 -16.22 24.97
N LEU A 63 -3.14 -16.81 24.75
CA LEU A 63 -1.86 -16.27 25.17
C LEU A 63 -0.74 -16.72 24.23
N GLN A 64 0.33 -15.93 24.16
CA GLN A 64 1.55 -16.27 23.45
C GLN A 64 2.69 -16.51 24.44
N GLY A 65 3.52 -17.51 24.16
CA GLY A 65 4.72 -17.78 24.94
C GLY A 65 5.84 -18.41 24.13
N PHE A 66 6.98 -18.60 24.80
CA PHE A 66 8.12 -19.35 24.30
C PHE A 66 8.49 -20.47 25.27
N THR A 67 8.79 -21.67 24.74
CA THR A 67 9.48 -22.72 25.48
C THR A 67 10.19 -23.68 24.53
N ASP A 68 11.45 -23.97 24.86
CA ASP A 68 12.30 -24.90 24.12
C ASP A 68 11.99 -26.38 24.48
N SER A 69 10.99 -26.63 25.34
CA SER A 69 10.57 -27.98 25.76
C SER A 69 9.38 -28.49 24.97
N ASP A 70 9.45 -29.69 24.42
CA ASP A 70 8.29 -30.37 23.80
C ASP A 70 7.22 -30.82 24.82
N SER A 71 7.58 -30.90 26.11
CA SER A 71 6.74 -31.46 27.18
C SER A 71 5.71 -30.49 27.80
N LEU A 72 5.55 -29.30 27.21
CA LEU A 72 4.65 -28.26 27.73
C LEU A 72 3.21 -28.76 27.89
N SER A 73 2.72 -28.67 29.12
CA SER A 73 1.30 -28.72 29.44
C SER A 73 0.87 -27.38 30.03
N GLY A 74 -0.37 -26.98 29.77
CA GLY A 74 -0.90 -25.69 30.17
C GLY A 74 -2.35 -25.78 30.60
N SER A 75 -2.73 -24.95 31.56
CA SER A 75 -4.10 -24.89 32.09
C SER A 75 -4.44 -23.50 32.63
N VAL A 76 -5.74 -23.21 32.71
CA VAL A 76 -6.30 -22.00 33.34
C VAL A 76 -7.39 -22.37 34.32
N ARG A 77 -7.56 -21.59 35.38
CA ARG A 77 -8.78 -21.54 36.18
C ARG A 77 -9.22 -20.09 36.39
N PHE A 78 -10.48 -19.91 36.73
CA PHE A 78 -11.12 -18.61 36.87
C PHE A 78 -11.57 -18.38 38.32
N LEU A 79 -11.48 -17.13 38.78
CA LEU A 79 -12.05 -16.70 40.05
C LEU A 79 -13.49 -16.25 39.79
N GLU A 80 -14.44 -17.08 40.23
CA GLU A 80 -15.87 -16.86 40.06
C GLU A 80 -16.36 -15.69 40.95
N GLN A 81 -17.56 -15.16 40.66
CA GLN A 81 -18.10 -13.97 41.33
C GLN A 81 -18.36 -14.14 42.84
N ASP A 82 -18.38 -15.38 43.35
CA ASP A 82 -18.47 -15.70 44.78
C ASP A 82 -17.11 -15.68 45.50
N GLY A 83 -16.01 -15.40 44.78
CA GLY A 83 -14.65 -15.41 45.29
C GLY A 83 -14.02 -16.80 45.38
N ILE A 84 -14.62 -17.82 44.75
CA ILE A 84 -14.11 -19.19 44.73
C ILE A 84 -13.38 -19.45 43.40
N TRP A 85 -12.22 -20.09 43.48
CA TRP A 85 -11.49 -20.57 42.31
C TRP A 85 -12.16 -21.82 41.73
N GLY A 86 -12.53 -21.75 40.45
CA GLY A 86 -13.05 -22.90 39.71
C GLY A 86 -12.02 -23.98 39.40
N GLU A 87 -12.48 -25.05 38.76
CA GLU A 87 -11.67 -26.19 38.34
C GLU A 87 -10.69 -25.85 37.21
N TRP A 88 -9.53 -26.49 37.22
CA TRP A 88 -8.51 -26.34 36.18
C TRP A 88 -8.98 -26.87 34.82
N GLN A 89 -8.96 -25.99 33.81
CA GLN A 89 -9.25 -26.29 32.42
C GLN A 89 -7.95 -26.39 31.63
N ALA A 90 -7.81 -27.42 30.80
CA ALA A 90 -6.63 -27.58 29.95
C ALA A 90 -6.62 -26.56 28.80
N PHE A 91 -5.44 -26.08 28.43
CA PHE A 91 -5.26 -25.30 27.21
C PHE A 91 -5.18 -26.20 25.97
N TYR A 92 -5.77 -25.72 24.87
CA TYR A 92 -5.38 -26.11 23.53
C TYR A 92 -4.08 -25.40 23.17
N ILE A 93 -3.02 -26.14 22.83
CA ILE A 93 -1.68 -25.58 22.57
C ILE A 93 -1.25 -25.91 21.15
N VAL A 94 -0.86 -24.89 20.39
CA VAL A 94 -0.28 -24.99 19.06
C VAL A 94 1.12 -24.40 19.09
N ARG A 95 2.08 -25.08 18.47
CA ARG A 95 3.47 -24.63 18.34
C ARG A 95 3.75 -24.11 16.94
N SER A 96 4.64 -23.13 16.87
CA SER A 96 5.34 -22.79 15.65
C SER A 96 6.21 -23.97 15.19
N ALA A 97 6.36 -24.12 13.88
CA ALA A 97 7.18 -25.16 13.26
C ALA A 97 8.66 -24.75 13.11
N THR A 98 8.99 -23.46 13.23
CA THR A 98 10.32 -22.90 12.94
C THR A 98 11.04 -22.32 14.14
N ASP A 99 10.31 -21.98 15.20
CA ASP A 99 10.87 -21.44 16.42
C ASP A 99 10.15 -21.99 17.65
N ASN A 100 10.66 -21.63 18.83
CA ASN A 100 10.18 -22.19 20.09
C ASN A 100 8.91 -21.48 20.60
N ALA A 101 8.17 -20.78 19.72
CA ALA A 101 6.93 -20.10 20.05
C ALA A 101 5.76 -21.08 20.20
N PHE A 102 4.84 -20.75 21.08
CA PHE A 102 3.56 -21.41 21.17
C PHE A 102 2.43 -20.40 21.40
N LEU A 103 1.26 -20.76 20.89
CA LEU A 103 -0.01 -20.19 21.27
C LEU A 103 -0.75 -21.20 22.15
N ALA A 104 -1.36 -20.71 23.22
CA ALA A 104 -2.27 -21.49 24.04
C ALA A 104 -3.62 -20.78 24.12
N ALA A 105 -4.72 -21.53 24.04
CA ALA A 105 -6.06 -20.99 24.15
C ALA A 105 -7.00 -21.90 24.95
N TYR A 106 -7.90 -21.27 25.70
CA TYR A 106 -9.06 -21.92 26.31
C TYR A 106 -10.31 -21.23 25.78
N ARG A 107 -11.26 -22.03 25.29
CA ARG A 107 -12.59 -21.59 24.86
C ARG A 107 -13.62 -22.23 25.76
N GLY A 108 -14.43 -21.42 26.45
CA GLY A 108 -15.59 -21.90 27.18
C GLY A 108 -16.81 -22.07 26.28
N ASP A 109 -17.68 -23.02 26.60
CA ASP A 109 -18.94 -23.24 25.88
C ASP A 109 -20.05 -22.22 26.24
N ARG A 110 -19.70 -21.18 27.01
CA ARG A 110 -20.60 -20.13 27.52
C ARG A 110 -19.82 -18.84 27.77
N VAL A 111 -20.54 -17.73 27.86
CA VAL A 111 -19.98 -16.46 28.35
C VAL A 111 -19.49 -16.63 29.79
N LEU A 112 -18.25 -16.23 30.03
CA LEU A 112 -17.53 -16.27 31.30
C LEU A 112 -17.62 -14.89 31.98
N LYS A 113 -17.72 -14.89 33.32
CA LYS A 113 -17.74 -13.68 34.16
C LYS A 113 -16.86 -13.89 35.39
N ALA A 114 -15.56 -13.69 35.21
CA ALA A 114 -14.56 -13.90 36.25
C ALA A 114 -13.89 -12.57 36.62
N SER A 115 -13.54 -12.37 37.90
CA SER A 115 -12.82 -11.16 38.33
C SER A 115 -11.30 -11.27 38.15
N SER A 116 -10.77 -12.50 38.10
CA SER A 116 -9.36 -12.80 37.85
C SER A 116 -9.23 -14.23 37.29
N LEU A 117 -8.08 -14.57 36.74
CA LEU A 117 -7.72 -15.92 36.32
C LEU A 117 -6.32 -16.30 36.77
N GLU A 118 -6.06 -17.60 36.90
CA GLU A 118 -4.73 -18.16 37.15
C GLU A 118 -4.37 -19.07 35.97
N ILE A 119 -3.26 -18.75 35.32
CA ILE A 119 -2.61 -19.55 34.27
C ILE A 119 -1.53 -20.39 34.92
N ARG A 120 -1.38 -21.64 34.48
CA ARG A 120 -0.30 -22.54 34.89
C ARG A 120 0.26 -23.31 33.71
N PHE A 121 1.56 -23.22 33.51
CA PHE A 121 2.33 -24.06 32.60
C PHE A 121 3.29 -24.97 33.36
N ALA A 122 3.48 -26.19 32.87
CA ALA A 122 4.44 -27.15 33.40
C ALA A 122 5.27 -27.79 32.28
N VAL A 123 6.59 -27.89 32.52
CA VAL A 123 7.61 -28.49 31.64
C VAL A 123 8.61 -29.31 32.47
N ASP A 124 9.49 -30.08 31.82
CA ASP A 124 10.70 -30.57 32.50
C ASP A 124 11.57 -29.39 32.98
N SER A 125 12.09 -29.51 34.20
CA SER A 125 12.87 -28.51 34.94
C SER A 125 14.19 -28.07 34.29
N SER A 126 14.62 -28.73 33.22
CA SER A 126 15.75 -28.31 32.39
C SER A 126 15.42 -27.19 31.40
N TYR A 127 14.15 -26.82 31.25
CA TYR A 127 13.67 -25.81 30.29
C TYR A 127 13.05 -24.59 30.96
N GLU A 128 12.98 -23.48 30.22
CA GLU A 128 12.21 -22.30 30.59
C GLU A 128 10.85 -22.23 29.89
N VAL A 129 9.88 -21.57 30.52
CA VAL A 129 8.65 -21.09 29.88
C VAL A 129 8.56 -19.60 30.10
N ARG A 130 8.40 -18.83 29.02
CA ARG A 130 8.14 -17.39 29.07
C ARG A 130 6.76 -17.12 28.50
N ILE A 131 5.87 -16.57 29.32
CA ILE A 131 4.60 -15.99 28.85
C ILE A 131 4.93 -14.56 28.41
N LEU A 132 4.44 -14.15 27.23
CA LEU A 132 4.70 -12.82 26.68
C LEU A 132 3.48 -11.90 26.83
N SER A 133 2.32 -12.40 26.42
CA SER A 133 1.03 -11.70 26.52
C SER A 133 -0.10 -12.70 26.72
N ALA A 134 -1.18 -12.25 27.34
CA ALA A 134 -2.45 -12.96 27.44
C ALA A 134 -3.60 -11.99 27.13
N GLY A 135 -4.75 -12.52 26.73
CA GLY A 135 -5.89 -11.72 26.31
C GLY A 135 -7.16 -12.52 26.17
N THR A 136 -8.30 -11.86 26.37
CA THR A 136 -9.63 -12.44 26.19
C THR A 136 -10.11 -12.32 24.75
N PHE A 137 -10.98 -13.23 24.33
CA PHE A 137 -11.78 -13.08 23.12
C PHE A 137 -13.24 -13.40 23.39
N ASP A 138 -14.11 -12.77 22.62
CA ASP A 138 -15.55 -13.00 22.62
C ASP A 138 -15.99 -13.42 21.23
N GLN A 139 -16.36 -14.69 21.07
CA GLN A 139 -16.80 -15.23 19.78
C GLN A 139 -18.05 -14.52 19.23
N ARG A 140 -18.82 -13.82 20.07
CA ARG A 140 -20.00 -13.05 19.63
C ARG A 140 -19.61 -11.87 18.73
N LEU A 141 -18.39 -11.35 18.87
CA LEU A 141 -17.88 -10.21 18.11
C LEU A 141 -17.25 -10.61 16.77
N ASP A 142 -16.89 -11.89 16.59
CA ASP A 142 -16.32 -12.40 15.34
C ASP A 142 -17.35 -12.39 14.18
N ASP A 143 -18.65 -12.26 14.48
CA ASP A 143 -19.78 -12.28 13.53
C ASP A 143 -20.38 -10.87 13.22
N GLU A 144 -19.94 -9.79 13.88
CA GLU A 144 -20.57 -8.45 13.76
C GLU A 144 -19.74 -7.45 12.90
N ASP A 145 -20.10 -7.27 11.63
CA ASP A 145 -19.60 -6.19 10.76
C ASP A 145 -20.57 -4.96 10.76
N GLY A 146 -20.03 -3.75 10.96
CA GLY A 146 -20.81 -2.60 11.46
C GLY A 146 -21.22 -1.48 10.49
N PHE A 147 -21.02 -1.63 9.16
CA PHE A 147 -21.24 -0.53 8.20
C PHE A 147 -22.03 -0.92 6.94
N GLY A 148 -22.74 0.03 6.33
CA GLY A 148 -23.33 -0.18 5.01
C GLY A 148 -24.00 1.05 4.37
N GLN A 149 -23.78 1.24 3.06
CA GLN A 149 -24.79 1.32 1.98
C GLN A 149 -24.21 1.90 0.68
N SER A 150 -24.58 1.31 -0.48
CA SER A 150 -24.48 1.86 -1.85
C SER A 150 -23.03 2.08 -2.38
N THR A 151 -22.61 1.89 -3.65
CA THR A 151 -23.18 1.50 -4.97
C THR A 151 -21.96 1.12 -5.87
N GLN A 152 -22.00 0.49 -7.06
CA GLN A 152 -23.10 0.03 -7.93
C GLN A 152 -22.77 -1.33 -8.59
N LYS A 153 -22.30 -1.35 -9.86
CA LYS A 153 -21.67 -2.49 -10.58
C LYS A 153 -21.01 -1.92 -11.86
N VAL A 154 -19.73 -2.20 -12.11
CA VAL A 154 -18.98 -1.78 -13.31
C VAL A 154 -18.71 -3.01 -14.21
N GLU A 155 -18.43 -2.78 -15.49
CA GLU A 155 -18.25 -3.82 -16.51
C GLU A 155 -16.79 -4.33 -16.58
N GLU A 156 -16.63 -5.63 -16.82
CA GLU A 156 -15.33 -6.30 -16.92
C GLU A 156 -14.57 -5.82 -18.19
N SER A 157 -13.33 -5.37 -18.04
CA SER A 157 -12.41 -5.13 -19.16
C SER A 157 -11.49 -6.34 -19.38
N ASP A 158 -11.44 -6.86 -20.61
CA ASP A 158 -10.75 -8.12 -20.97
C ASP A 158 -9.20 -8.04 -21.07
N ASP A 159 -8.55 -6.93 -20.72
CA ASP A 159 -7.11 -6.68 -20.99
C ASP A 159 -6.27 -6.53 -19.69
N PHE A 160 -6.14 -7.63 -18.95
CA PHE A 160 -5.37 -7.69 -17.69
C PHE A 160 -3.85 -7.70 -17.94
N LEU A 161 -3.16 -6.68 -17.42
CA LEU A 161 -1.72 -6.46 -17.56
C LEU A 161 -0.91 -7.21 -16.48
N ILE A 162 -1.51 -7.54 -15.34
CA ILE A 162 -0.85 -8.17 -14.19
C ILE A 162 -1.11 -9.67 -14.15
N ARG A 163 -0.16 -10.44 -14.71
CA ARG A 163 -0.07 -11.90 -14.46
C ARG A 163 -0.20 -12.21 -12.96
N ALA A 164 -1.17 -13.05 -12.62
CA ALA A 164 -1.40 -13.47 -11.24
C ALA A 164 -0.17 -14.16 -10.60
N PRO A 165 0.12 -13.90 -9.30
CA PRO A 165 1.12 -14.64 -8.56
C PRO A 165 0.79 -16.14 -8.50
N HIS A 166 1.82 -16.99 -8.43
CA HIS A 166 1.61 -18.40 -8.14
C HIS A 166 1.14 -18.58 -6.69
N ILE A 167 -0.13 -18.91 -6.51
CA ILE A 167 -0.70 -19.27 -5.21
C ILE A 167 -0.59 -20.77 -4.90
N ARG A 168 -0.19 -21.13 -3.68
CA ARG A 168 -0.30 -22.49 -3.13
C ARG A 168 -1.72 -22.74 -2.66
N ARG A 169 -2.45 -23.60 -3.36
CA ARG A 169 -3.85 -23.93 -3.08
C ARG A 169 -4.02 -24.66 -1.75
N ARG A 170 -5.23 -24.60 -1.20
CA ARG A 170 -5.65 -25.35 0.01
C ARG A 170 -5.35 -26.84 -0.05
N THR A 171 -5.41 -27.44 -1.24
CA THR A 171 -5.06 -28.85 -1.47
C THR A 171 -3.56 -29.14 -1.36
N GLU A 172 -2.68 -28.18 -1.70
CA GLU A 172 -1.22 -28.34 -1.62
C GLU A 172 -0.72 -28.32 -0.17
N TRP A 173 -1.30 -27.46 0.68
CA TRP A 173 -0.96 -27.41 2.09
C TRP A 173 -1.82 -28.35 2.96
N GLY A 174 -2.84 -29.01 2.42
CA GLY A 174 -3.64 -30.00 3.14
C GLY A 174 -4.59 -29.37 4.15
N ALA A 175 -5.29 -28.31 3.73
CA ALA A 175 -6.23 -27.56 4.55
C ALA A 175 -7.34 -28.44 5.12
N GLN A 176 -7.68 -28.23 6.39
CA GLN A 176 -8.94 -28.71 6.95
C GLN A 176 -10.13 -28.04 6.24
N PRO A 177 -11.31 -28.68 6.19
CA PRO A 177 -12.51 -28.06 5.67
C PRO A 177 -12.91 -26.80 6.45
N PHE A 178 -13.48 -25.82 5.74
CA PHE A 178 -14.21 -24.70 6.35
C PHE A 178 -15.39 -25.27 7.17
N ARG A 179 -15.62 -24.74 8.38
CA ARG A 179 -16.73 -25.17 9.25
C ARG A 179 -17.96 -24.32 9.01
N GLY A 180 -19.04 -24.95 8.55
CA GLY A 180 -20.25 -24.26 8.10
C GLY A 180 -20.22 -24.06 6.58
N THR A 181 -20.72 -22.93 6.10
CA THR A 181 -20.72 -22.58 4.66
C THR A 181 -19.98 -21.26 4.47
N PRO A 182 -18.95 -21.19 3.59
CA PRO A 182 -18.25 -19.94 3.34
C PRO A 182 -19.20 -18.94 2.67
N ILE A 183 -19.36 -17.78 3.29
CA ILE A 183 -20.13 -16.66 2.72
C ILE A 183 -19.21 -15.80 1.83
N PRO A 184 -19.76 -15.16 0.78
CA PRO A 184 -18.99 -14.28 -0.08
C PRO A 184 -18.45 -13.05 0.65
N LEU A 185 -17.20 -12.68 0.37
CA LEU A 185 -16.68 -11.35 0.66
C LEU A 185 -17.27 -10.35 -0.35
N ASN A 186 -18.42 -9.74 -0.04
CA ASN A 186 -19.14 -8.86 -0.98
C ASN A 186 -19.98 -7.76 -0.30
N ARG A 187 -19.58 -6.49 -0.48
CA ARG A 187 -20.31 -5.40 -1.16
C ARG A 187 -19.76 -4.01 -0.76
N PRO A 188 -19.64 -3.03 -1.68
CA PRO A 188 -19.93 -3.10 -3.12
C PRO A 188 -18.73 -3.59 -3.96
N SER A 189 -17.52 -3.32 -3.47
CA SER A 189 -16.21 -3.68 -4.01
C SER A 189 -15.47 -4.55 -2.98
N TYR A 190 -14.23 -4.91 -3.28
CA TYR A 190 -13.27 -5.12 -2.20
C TYR A 190 -12.77 -3.71 -1.82
N ASP A 191 -13.03 -3.29 -0.59
CA ASP A 191 -12.85 -1.91 -0.14
C ASP A 191 -11.44 -1.67 0.39
N TYR A 192 -10.76 -2.72 0.89
CA TYR A 192 -9.41 -2.63 1.45
C TYR A 192 -8.58 -3.88 1.12
N MET A 193 -7.27 -3.69 1.03
CA MET A 193 -6.28 -4.75 1.13
C MET A 193 -5.47 -4.52 2.40
N THR A 194 -5.65 -5.39 3.40
CA THR A 194 -5.00 -5.22 4.71
C THR A 194 -3.80 -6.14 4.84
N LEU A 195 -2.64 -5.54 5.06
CA LEU A 195 -1.43 -6.25 5.44
C LEU A 195 -1.47 -6.59 6.94
N HIS A 196 -1.24 -7.86 7.23
CA HIS A 196 -1.04 -8.43 8.56
C HIS A 196 0.36 -9.06 8.68
N HIS A 197 0.74 -9.43 9.90
CA HIS A 197 1.81 -10.39 10.15
C HIS A 197 1.33 -11.55 11.01
N THR A 198 2.08 -12.65 11.08
CA THR A 198 1.75 -13.79 11.96
C THR A 198 2.50 -13.78 13.29
N ALA A 199 3.22 -12.69 13.61
CA ALA A 199 3.94 -12.35 14.84
C ALA A 199 4.64 -13.50 15.63
N GLY A 200 5.21 -14.46 14.91
CA GLY A 200 5.98 -15.58 15.46
C GLY A 200 5.98 -16.82 14.58
N PHE A 201 4.95 -17.02 13.75
CA PHE A 201 4.94 -18.11 12.76
C PHE A 201 5.71 -17.68 11.51
N ALA A 202 7.04 -17.63 11.58
CA ALA A 202 7.93 -17.38 10.43
C ALA A 202 8.13 -18.64 9.57
N ALA A 203 8.47 -18.47 8.30
CA ALA A 203 8.86 -19.57 7.41
C ALA A 203 9.80 -19.08 6.29
N THR A 204 10.86 -19.84 6.03
CA THR A 204 11.84 -19.59 4.96
C THR A 204 11.85 -20.71 3.91
N THR A 205 11.54 -21.95 4.29
CA THR A 205 11.42 -23.07 3.35
C THR A 205 9.97 -23.38 3.01
N LEU A 206 9.74 -23.99 1.84
CA LEU A 206 8.40 -24.42 1.44
C LEU A 206 7.78 -25.40 2.47
N ALA A 207 8.59 -26.31 3.02
CA ALA A 207 8.14 -27.27 4.02
C ALA A 207 7.67 -26.58 5.32
N GLU A 208 8.41 -25.56 5.76
CA GLU A 208 8.02 -24.71 6.89
C GLU A 208 6.73 -23.97 6.59
N GLY A 209 6.62 -23.27 5.46
CA GLY A 209 5.43 -22.48 5.12
C GLY A 209 4.16 -23.34 5.00
N LEU A 210 4.26 -24.53 4.38
CA LEU A 210 3.15 -25.50 4.33
C LEU A 210 2.71 -25.95 5.72
N GLU A 211 3.64 -26.09 6.67
CA GLU A 211 3.33 -26.49 8.04
C GLU A 211 2.78 -25.31 8.86
N GLN A 212 3.37 -24.12 8.76
CA GLN A 212 2.92 -22.94 9.50
C GLN A 212 1.49 -22.55 9.12
N VAL A 213 1.08 -22.62 7.84
CA VAL A 213 -0.32 -22.37 7.44
C VAL A 213 -1.27 -23.36 8.11
N ARG A 214 -0.91 -24.65 8.23
CA ARG A 214 -1.70 -25.63 8.99
C ARG A 214 -1.81 -25.26 10.46
N ARG A 215 -0.69 -24.86 11.09
CA ARG A 215 -0.67 -24.48 12.52
C ARG A 215 -1.53 -23.25 12.80
N ILE A 216 -1.49 -22.25 11.92
CA ILE A 216 -2.33 -21.06 12.00
C ILE A 216 -3.81 -21.44 11.79
N GLN A 217 -4.15 -22.29 10.81
CA GLN A 217 -5.52 -22.79 10.63
C GLN A 217 -6.01 -23.57 11.87
N ASP A 218 -5.18 -24.48 12.39
CA ASP A 218 -5.48 -25.31 13.55
C ASP A 218 -5.74 -24.47 14.80
N PHE A 219 -4.92 -23.45 15.06
CA PHE A 219 -5.16 -22.53 16.17
C PHE A 219 -6.45 -21.71 15.98
N HIS A 220 -6.73 -21.19 14.79
CA HIS A 220 -7.97 -20.46 14.51
C HIS A 220 -9.22 -21.35 14.65
N GLN A 221 -9.19 -22.58 14.15
CA GLN A 221 -10.34 -23.48 14.24
C GLN A 221 -10.50 -24.13 15.63
N ASN A 222 -9.43 -24.56 16.28
CA ASN A 222 -9.49 -25.35 17.51
C ASN A 222 -9.22 -24.53 18.77
N GLY A 223 -8.28 -23.59 18.71
CA GLY A 223 -8.04 -22.61 19.77
C GLY A 223 -9.11 -21.51 19.81
N ARG A 224 -9.49 -20.94 18.66
CA ARG A 224 -10.48 -19.84 18.58
C ARG A 224 -11.90 -20.26 18.25
N GLY A 225 -12.09 -21.37 17.56
CA GLY A 225 -13.43 -21.79 17.14
C GLY A 225 -13.97 -21.06 15.91
N TRP A 226 -13.14 -20.29 15.21
CA TRP A 226 -13.51 -19.70 13.92
C TRP A 226 -13.80 -20.79 12.89
N SER A 227 -14.59 -20.44 11.86
CA SER A 227 -14.89 -21.37 10.77
C SER A 227 -13.65 -21.84 10.01
N ASP A 228 -12.61 -21.01 9.92
CA ASP A 228 -11.37 -21.28 9.22
C ASP A 228 -10.27 -20.28 9.61
N ILE A 229 -9.09 -20.41 9.02
CA ILE A 229 -8.00 -19.43 9.08
C ILE A 229 -8.49 -18.00 8.78
N GLY A 230 -8.15 -17.00 9.61
CA GLY A 230 -8.73 -15.65 9.51
C GLY A 230 -8.53 -14.94 8.15
N TYR A 231 -7.36 -15.13 7.53
CA TYR A 231 -6.93 -14.42 6.32
C TYR A 231 -7.36 -15.10 5.01
N GLN A 232 -7.59 -14.32 3.96
CA GLN A 232 -7.75 -14.84 2.59
C GLN A 232 -6.42 -15.34 2.04
N PHE A 233 -5.31 -14.68 2.38
CA PHE A 233 -3.98 -15.06 1.91
C PHE A 233 -2.93 -14.99 3.02
N LEU A 234 -1.90 -15.82 2.89
CA LEU A 234 -0.68 -15.75 3.70
C LEU A 234 0.55 -15.78 2.80
N MET A 235 1.66 -15.22 3.25
CA MET A 235 2.92 -15.23 2.51
C MET A 235 4.09 -15.62 3.42
N ASP A 236 5.02 -16.43 2.92
CA ASP A 236 6.27 -16.74 3.65
C ASP A 236 7.38 -15.69 3.41
N GLN A 237 8.49 -15.80 4.14
CA GLN A 237 9.59 -14.84 4.02
C GLN A 237 10.31 -14.89 2.66
N GLU A 238 10.08 -15.92 1.84
CA GLU A 238 10.60 -16.04 0.48
C GLU A 238 9.58 -15.58 -0.58
N GLY A 239 8.44 -15.03 -0.17
CA GLY A 239 7.39 -14.53 -1.07
C GLY A 239 6.43 -15.60 -1.60
N ARG A 240 6.44 -16.83 -1.06
CA ARG A 240 5.51 -17.87 -1.50
C ARG A 240 4.11 -17.53 -0.97
N LEU A 241 3.16 -17.32 -1.89
CA LEU A 241 1.76 -17.01 -1.57
C LEU A 241 0.98 -18.30 -1.28
N TYR A 242 0.17 -18.31 -0.22
CA TYR A 242 -0.68 -19.41 0.22
C TYR A 242 -2.14 -18.97 0.28
N GLN A 243 -3.04 -19.80 -0.22
CA GLN A 243 -4.48 -19.63 -0.11
C GLN A 243 -4.92 -19.91 1.34
N GLY A 244 -5.43 -18.90 2.03
CA GLY A 244 -6.02 -19.01 3.36
C GLY A 244 -7.47 -19.50 3.26
N ARG A 245 -8.45 -18.62 3.49
CA ARG A 245 -9.89 -18.88 3.27
C ARG A 245 -10.16 -19.50 1.88
N PRO A 246 -11.18 -20.37 1.76
CA PRO A 246 -11.51 -20.98 0.47
C PRO A 246 -12.01 -19.94 -0.54
N PHE A 247 -11.88 -20.26 -1.81
CA PHE A 247 -12.66 -19.60 -2.85
C PHE A 247 -14.09 -20.15 -2.83
N LEU A 248 -15.08 -19.33 -3.20
CA LEU A 248 -16.48 -19.80 -3.26
C LEU A 248 -16.68 -20.92 -4.30
N ASN A 249 -15.80 -20.96 -5.30
CA ASN A 249 -15.65 -22.06 -6.23
C ASN A 249 -14.17 -22.43 -6.37
N GLU A 250 -13.71 -23.46 -5.66
CA GLU A 250 -12.32 -23.93 -5.75
C GLU A 250 -11.90 -24.40 -7.15
N SER A 251 -12.86 -24.66 -8.05
CA SER A 251 -12.57 -25.03 -9.44
C SER A 251 -12.15 -23.84 -10.31
N GLU A 252 -12.41 -22.61 -9.88
CA GLU A 252 -11.96 -21.41 -10.59
C GLU A 252 -10.43 -21.23 -10.43
N PRO A 253 -9.67 -21.07 -11.53
CA PRO A 253 -8.26 -20.65 -11.51
C PRO A 253 -8.07 -19.31 -10.80
N PHE A 254 -6.91 -19.09 -10.16
CA PHE A 254 -6.70 -17.86 -9.36
C PHE A 254 -6.51 -16.62 -10.22
N ASP A 255 -5.87 -16.77 -11.38
CA ASP A 255 -5.77 -15.76 -12.44
C ASP A 255 -7.13 -15.31 -12.99
N GLN A 256 -8.17 -16.14 -12.86
CA GLN A 256 -9.54 -15.75 -13.19
C GLN A 256 -10.25 -14.93 -12.11
N GLY A 257 -9.58 -14.50 -11.03
CA GLY A 257 -10.17 -13.63 -10.01
C GLY A 257 -11.34 -14.28 -9.25
N PRO A 258 -11.17 -15.48 -8.69
CA PRO A 258 -12.25 -16.23 -8.06
C PRO A 258 -12.81 -15.47 -6.87
N ARG A 259 -14.13 -15.58 -6.64
CA ARG A 259 -14.76 -14.90 -5.50
C ARG A 259 -14.21 -15.45 -4.19
N LEU A 260 -13.73 -14.53 -3.34
CA LEU A 260 -13.13 -14.87 -2.04
C LEU A 260 -14.21 -15.07 -0.98
N ALA A 261 -13.95 -15.96 -0.02
CA ALA A 261 -14.79 -16.06 1.17
C ALA A 261 -14.44 -14.97 2.21
N HIS A 262 -15.45 -14.59 2.98
CA HIS A 262 -15.33 -13.62 4.08
C HIS A 262 -14.35 -14.12 5.16
N GLY A 263 -13.58 -13.18 5.71
CA GLY A 263 -12.46 -13.41 6.62
C GLY A 263 -12.82 -13.18 8.09
N ALA A 264 -11.84 -13.39 8.96
CA ALA A 264 -11.91 -13.02 10.38
C ALA A 264 -10.50 -12.57 10.80
N HIS A 265 -10.07 -11.42 10.29
CA HIS A 265 -8.73 -10.88 10.48
C HIS A 265 -8.72 -9.44 10.99
N ALA A 266 -9.74 -8.63 10.70
CA ALA A 266 -9.92 -7.28 11.20
C ALA A 266 -11.33 -7.10 11.78
N GLY A 267 -11.47 -7.24 13.10
CA GLY A 267 -12.77 -7.21 13.78
C GLY A 267 -13.58 -5.94 13.49
N GLY A 268 -14.85 -6.09 13.07
CA GLY A 268 -15.71 -5.00 12.62
C GLY A 268 -15.38 -4.40 11.24
N ALA A 269 -14.33 -4.89 10.58
CA ALA A 269 -13.83 -4.43 9.28
C ALA A 269 -13.43 -5.61 8.36
N ASN A 270 -14.11 -6.75 8.48
CA ASN A 270 -13.87 -7.93 7.64
C ASN A 270 -14.62 -7.87 6.30
N THR A 271 -15.83 -7.29 6.31
CA THR A 271 -16.59 -7.03 5.08
C THR A 271 -15.81 -6.10 4.14
N GLY A 272 -15.73 -6.48 2.87
CA GLY A 272 -14.98 -5.76 1.83
C GLY A 272 -13.45 -5.92 1.91
N ASN A 273 -12.90 -6.47 3.00
CA ASN A 273 -11.47 -6.42 3.28
C ASN A 273 -10.74 -7.73 2.89
N ILE A 274 -9.68 -7.61 2.08
CA ILE A 274 -8.79 -8.73 1.74
C ILE A 274 -7.59 -8.71 2.69
N GLY A 275 -7.54 -9.63 3.64
CA GLY A 275 -6.41 -9.86 4.54
C GLY A 275 -5.30 -10.69 3.90
N ILE A 276 -4.08 -10.14 3.87
CA ILE A 276 -2.83 -10.85 3.55
C ILE A 276 -1.92 -10.86 4.77
N SER A 277 -1.59 -12.03 5.31
CA SER A 277 -0.71 -12.14 6.48
C SER A 277 0.70 -12.64 6.14
N LEU A 278 1.71 -11.81 6.39
CA LEU A 278 3.12 -12.17 6.21
C LEU A 278 3.66 -12.99 7.40
N MET A 279 4.28 -14.13 7.13
CA MET A 279 4.79 -15.07 8.14
C MET A 279 6.07 -14.55 8.80
N GLY A 280 5.97 -14.07 10.04
CA GLY A 280 7.08 -13.53 10.83
C GLY A 280 6.66 -12.44 11.80
N CYS A 281 7.62 -11.84 12.50
CA CYS A 281 7.43 -10.81 13.53
C CYS A 281 8.28 -9.56 13.24
N TYR A 282 7.61 -8.48 12.84
CA TYR A 282 8.20 -7.33 12.15
C TYR A 282 8.12 -5.99 12.95
N HIS A 283 8.28 -6.02 14.28
CA HIS A 283 8.26 -4.82 15.12
C HIS A 283 9.31 -4.87 16.26
N PRO A 284 10.60 -4.68 15.95
CA PRO A 284 11.59 -4.42 16.99
C PRO A 284 11.22 -3.12 17.75
N PRO A 285 11.46 -3.04 19.08
CA PRO A 285 12.36 -3.88 19.86
C PRO A 285 11.66 -4.94 20.74
N GLU A 286 10.50 -5.45 20.35
CA GLU A 286 9.72 -6.39 21.20
C GLU A 286 10.43 -7.73 21.43
N GLY A 287 11.21 -7.76 22.50
CA GLY A 287 11.99 -8.91 22.92
C GLY A 287 13.15 -9.26 21.98
N ALA A 288 13.88 -10.31 22.33
CA ALA A 288 15.04 -10.73 21.54
C ALA A 288 14.66 -11.43 20.22
N ARG A 289 13.39 -11.76 20.00
CA ARG A 289 12.89 -12.70 18.97
C ARG A 289 12.00 -12.05 17.88
N CYS A 290 11.49 -10.82 18.06
CA CYS A 290 10.73 -10.12 17.03
C CYS A 290 11.64 -9.17 16.22
N ARG A 291 12.36 -9.71 15.22
CA ARG A 291 13.34 -8.96 14.42
C ARG A 291 13.36 -9.34 12.94
N ASP A 292 12.25 -9.86 12.43
CA ASP A 292 12.17 -10.18 11.00
C ASP A 292 12.16 -8.90 10.17
N GLU A 293 12.76 -9.00 8.99
CA GLU A 293 12.75 -7.99 7.94
C GLU A 293 12.23 -8.65 6.66
N MET A 294 11.49 -7.92 5.83
CA MET A 294 11.02 -8.49 4.56
C MET A 294 12.20 -8.72 3.62
N THR A 295 12.29 -9.92 3.04
CA THR A 295 13.24 -10.16 1.94
C THR A 295 12.77 -9.44 0.68
N LEU A 296 13.70 -9.20 -0.27
CA LEU A 296 13.34 -8.66 -1.59
C LEU A 296 12.31 -9.55 -2.31
N SER A 297 12.41 -10.89 -2.15
CA SER A 297 11.45 -11.83 -2.75
C SER A 297 10.04 -11.67 -2.16
N ALA A 298 9.93 -11.46 -0.85
CA ALA A 298 8.65 -11.15 -0.20
C ALA A 298 8.09 -9.79 -0.62
N ILE A 299 8.94 -8.76 -0.74
CA ILE A 299 8.55 -7.42 -1.22
C ILE A 299 8.00 -7.50 -2.65
N ASP A 300 8.75 -8.10 -3.58
CA ASP A 300 8.35 -8.20 -4.99
C ASP A 300 7.09 -9.06 -5.14
N SER A 301 6.95 -10.12 -4.34
CA SER A 301 5.75 -10.97 -4.32
C SER A 301 4.53 -10.26 -3.73
N LEU A 302 4.70 -9.42 -2.69
CA LEU A 302 3.63 -8.58 -2.16
C LEU A 302 3.19 -7.53 -3.19
N VAL A 303 4.12 -6.86 -3.87
CA VAL A 303 3.79 -5.91 -4.94
C VAL A 303 3.02 -6.60 -6.07
N ALA A 304 3.50 -7.77 -6.54
CA ALA A 304 2.79 -8.54 -7.56
C ALA A 304 1.40 -9.00 -7.09
N THR A 305 1.25 -9.32 -5.81
CA THR A 305 -0.03 -9.76 -5.22
C THR A 305 -1.01 -8.60 -5.07
N PHE A 306 -0.61 -7.48 -4.48
CA PHE A 306 -1.43 -6.28 -4.37
C PHE A 306 -1.76 -5.69 -5.75
N GLY A 307 -0.84 -5.70 -6.72
CA GLY A 307 -1.12 -5.27 -8.09
C GLY A 307 -2.13 -6.16 -8.80
N PHE A 308 -1.99 -7.49 -8.68
CA PHE A 308 -2.99 -8.42 -9.22
C PHE A 308 -4.36 -8.21 -8.56
N MET A 309 -4.41 -7.97 -7.25
CA MET A 309 -5.66 -7.67 -6.56
C MET A 309 -6.24 -6.30 -6.94
N SER A 310 -5.40 -5.29 -7.16
CA SER A 310 -5.86 -3.97 -7.59
C SER A 310 -6.51 -4.02 -8.96
N GLU A 311 -5.94 -4.81 -9.88
CA GLU A 311 -6.47 -5.02 -11.22
C GLU A 311 -7.69 -5.96 -11.24
N ARG A 312 -7.61 -7.12 -10.58
CA ARG A 312 -8.61 -8.20 -10.70
C ARG A 312 -9.77 -8.09 -9.70
N TYR A 313 -9.56 -7.42 -8.58
CA TYR A 313 -10.56 -7.19 -7.53
C TYR A 313 -10.90 -5.71 -7.31
N GLU A 314 -10.38 -4.82 -8.18
CA GLU A 314 -10.71 -3.39 -8.23
C GLU A 314 -10.41 -2.61 -6.93
N VAL A 315 -9.44 -3.07 -6.12
CA VAL A 315 -9.01 -2.33 -4.92
C VAL A 315 -7.96 -1.28 -5.31
N PRO A 316 -8.21 0.04 -5.20
CA PRO A 316 -7.20 1.02 -5.59
C PRO A 316 -5.98 0.96 -4.63
N PRO A 317 -4.76 1.26 -5.09
CA PRO A 317 -3.56 1.19 -4.24
C PRO A 317 -3.69 2.01 -2.95
N ASP A 318 -4.29 3.21 -3.02
CA ASP A 318 -4.62 4.09 -1.88
C ASP A 318 -5.51 3.47 -0.79
N TYR A 319 -6.07 2.27 -1.01
CA TYR A 319 -6.86 1.50 -0.04
C TYR A 319 -6.07 0.33 0.58
N MET A 320 -4.76 0.25 0.35
CA MET A 320 -3.86 -0.60 1.16
C MET A 320 -3.76 -0.07 2.60
N ARG A 321 -3.95 -0.95 3.57
CA ARG A 321 -3.95 -0.62 5.01
C ARG A 321 -3.08 -1.60 5.80
N GLY A 322 -2.63 -1.20 6.97
CA GLY A 322 -2.18 -2.13 8.01
C GLY A 322 -3.34 -2.47 8.94
N HIS A 323 -3.31 -3.64 9.60
CA HIS A 323 -4.37 -3.99 10.56
C HIS A 323 -4.57 -2.90 11.65
N ARG A 324 -3.49 -2.24 12.09
CA ARG A 324 -3.52 -1.09 13.02
C ARG A 324 -4.38 0.10 12.58
N ASP A 325 -4.78 0.19 11.32
CA ASP A 325 -5.67 1.24 10.81
C ASP A 325 -7.15 1.00 11.20
N PHE A 326 -7.49 -0.24 11.60
CA PHE A 326 -8.85 -0.64 11.97
C PHE A 326 -9.02 -0.90 13.48
N GLY A 327 -7.94 -0.99 14.26
CA GLY A 327 -8.04 -1.36 15.67
C GLY A 327 -6.74 -1.22 16.47
N SER A 328 -6.83 -1.45 17.78
CA SER A 328 -5.69 -1.34 18.71
C SER A 328 -4.74 -2.54 18.63
N THR A 329 -3.89 -2.54 17.61
CA THR A 329 -2.85 -3.55 17.36
C THR A 329 -1.58 -2.90 16.80
N ALA A 330 -0.42 -3.53 16.99
CA ALA A 330 0.79 -3.19 16.26
C ALA A 330 0.95 -3.97 14.95
N CYS A 331 0.09 -4.94 14.63
CA CYS A 331 0.06 -5.62 13.33
C CYS A 331 -0.13 -4.58 12.19
N PRO A 332 0.61 -4.63 11.05
CA PRO A 332 1.54 -5.65 10.56
C PRO A 332 2.99 -5.53 11.06
N GLY A 333 3.23 -4.70 12.07
CA GLY A 333 4.55 -4.38 12.64
C GLY A 333 5.16 -3.11 12.04
N ASP A 334 5.95 -2.38 12.84
CA ASP A 334 6.51 -1.08 12.45
C ASP A 334 7.43 -1.14 11.22
N ASN A 335 8.17 -2.25 11.04
CA ASN A 335 9.01 -2.45 9.87
C ASN A 335 8.19 -2.57 8.58
N ASN A 336 7.00 -3.16 8.65
CA ASN A 336 6.12 -3.40 7.51
C ASN A 336 5.19 -2.20 7.25
N TYR A 337 4.64 -1.61 8.31
CA TYR A 337 3.69 -0.50 8.23
C TYR A 337 4.31 0.73 7.56
N ARG A 338 5.57 1.04 7.86
CA ARG A 338 6.32 2.13 7.21
C ARG A 338 6.58 1.91 5.71
N MET A 339 6.36 0.70 5.19
CA MET A 339 6.56 0.36 3.77
C MET A 339 5.26 0.46 2.96
N LEU A 340 4.11 0.74 3.58
CA LEU A 340 2.83 0.82 2.87
C LEU A 340 2.84 1.88 1.75
N SER A 341 3.47 3.05 1.96
CA SER A 341 3.67 4.06 0.90
C SER A 341 4.46 3.52 -0.28
N ASP A 342 5.55 2.81 -0.01
CA ASP A 342 6.42 2.25 -1.03
C ASP A 342 5.70 1.14 -1.81
N PHE A 343 4.87 0.33 -1.13
CA PHE A 343 3.99 -0.65 -1.77
C PHE A 343 2.94 0.02 -2.66
N MET A 344 2.27 1.07 -2.20
CA MET A 344 1.31 1.83 -3.02
C MET A 344 1.97 2.35 -4.30
N MET A 345 3.10 3.06 -4.19
CA MET A 345 3.84 3.56 -5.35
C MET A 345 4.33 2.45 -6.30
N LYS A 346 4.84 1.34 -5.77
CA LYS A 346 5.31 0.18 -6.56
C LYS A 346 4.15 -0.54 -7.27
N VAL A 347 2.97 -0.57 -6.65
CA VAL A 347 1.78 -1.18 -7.24
C VAL A 347 1.15 -0.28 -8.30
N GLU A 348 1.14 1.04 -8.08
CA GLU A 348 0.81 2.00 -9.14
C GLU A 348 1.73 1.82 -10.35
N ASP A 349 3.06 1.88 -10.15
CA ASP A 349 4.04 1.61 -11.22
C ASP A 349 3.75 0.29 -11.94
N LEU A 350 3.46 -0.78 -11.19
CA LEU A 350 3.11 -2.08 -11.75
C LEU A 350 1.84 -2.04 -12.61
N LEU A 351 0.75 -1.45 -12.12
CA LEU A 351 -0.53 -1.31 -12.85
C LEU A 351 -0.39 -0.53 -14.17
N LEU A 352 0.55 0.41 -14.21
CA LEU A 352 0.80 1.27 -15.37
C LEU A 352 1.70 0.63 -16.42
N ARG A 353 2.57 -0.28 -15.98
CA ARG A 353 3.64 -0.86 -16.78
C ARG A 353 3.39 -2.33 -17.15
N GLY A 354 2.49 -3.02 -16.45
CA GLY A 354 2.22 -4.44 -16.63
C GLY A 354 3.37 -5.37 -16.22
N ASN A 355 3.13 -6.68 -16.30
CA ASN A 355 4.17 -7.69 -16.07
C ASN A 355 5.06 -7.98 -17.30
N ASN A 356 4.68 -7.49 -18.49
CA ASN A 356 5.47 -7.62 -19.73
C ASN A 356 5.99 -6.24 -20.14
N LEU A 357 7.21 -5.89 -19.73
CA LEU A 357 7.82 -4.60 -20.07
C LEU A 357 8.00 -4.45 -21.59
N LEU A 358 7.52 -3.35 -22.16
CA LEU A 358 7.90 -2.87 -23.50
C LEU A 358 9.21 -2.08 -23.44
N GLY A 359 9.51 -1.43 -22.32
CA GLY A 359 10.79 -0.77 -22.09
C GLY A 359 10.87 -0.05 -20.76
N GLY A 360 11.63 1.04 -20.73
CA GLY A 360 11.77 1.96 -19.61
C GLY A 360 12.28 3.31 -20.10
N GLY A 361 12.04 4.37 -19.32
CA GLY A 361 12.49 5.70 -19.68
C GLY A 361 12.41 6.69 -18.54
N THR A 362 12.68 7.95 -18.85
CA THR A 362 12.47 9.11 -17.99
C THR A 362 11.77 10.20 -18.79
N ILE A 363 11.00 11.05 -18.10
CA ILE A 363 10.47 12.30 -18.65
C ILE A 363 10.73 13.40 -17.61
N ILE A 364 11.04 14.60 -18.08
CA ILE A 364 11.31 15.77 -17.26
C ILE A 364 10.54 16.96 -17.83
N ALA A 365 9.68 17.55 -17.02
CA ALA A 365 8.91 18.76 -17.30
C ALA A 365 9.52 19.97 -16.58
N ARG A 366 9.70 21.09 -17.30
CA ARG A 366 10.25 22.33 -16.73
C ARG A 366 9.45 23.54 -17.21
N LEU A 367 8.74 24.18 -16.28
CA LEU A 367 8.00 25.42 -16.49
C LEU A 367 8.98 26.60 -16.55
N ASN A 368 8.76 27.53 -17.49
CA ASN A 368 9.45 28.82 -17.53
C ASN A 368 8.54 29.98 -17.09
N GLN A 369 9.13 31.17 -16.91
CA GLN A 369 8.48 32.46 -16.58
C GLN A 369 7.55 33.00 -17.69
N SER A 370 7.03 32.14 -18.56
CA SER A 370 6.12 32.49 -19.64
C SER A 370 5.02 31.44 -19.83
N GLY A 371 4.84 30.55 -18.85
CA GLY A 371 3.80 29.51 -18.87
C GLY A 371 4.06 28.38 -19.89
N ILE A 372 5.29 28.25 -20.40
CA ILE A 372 5.66 27.20 -21.35
C ILE A 372 6.35 26.08 -20.57
N VAL A 373 5.90 24.84 -20.77
CA VAL A 373 6.56 23.65 -20.23
C VAL A 373 7.50 23.08 -21.29
N GLY A 374 8.80 23.09 -21.01
CA GLY A 374 9.77 22.29 -21.77
C GLY A 374 9.75 20.85 -21.29
N LEU A 375 9.59 19.91 -22.21
CA LEU A 375 9.60 18.47 -21.96
C LEU A 375 10.87 17.87 -22.56
N LYS A 376 11.55 17.00 -21.81
CA LYS A 376 12.62 16.13 -22.32
C LYS A 376 12.35 14.70 -21.87
N TRP A 377 12.57 13.73 -22.74
CA TRP A 377 12.49 12.30 -22.40
C TRP A 377 13.72 11.54 -22.92
N GLU A 378 14.08 10.48 -22.20
CA GLU A 378 15.18 9.57 -22.53
C GLU A 378 14.73 8.13 -22.27
N PHE A 379 14.93 7.22 -23.23
CA PHE A 379 14.64 5.80 -23.06
C PHE A 379 15.83 5.10 -22.38
N THR A 380 15.54 4.33 -21.33
CA THR A 380 16.54 3.58 -20.56
C THR A 380 16.54 2.09 -20.90
N ALA A 381 15.46 1.58 -21.50
CA ALA A 381 15.36 0.24 -22.05
C ALA A 381 14.34 0.17 -23.18
N ASP A 382 14.58 -0.71 -24.15
CA ASP A 382 13.67 -1.08 -25.23
C ASP A 382 13.62 -2.61 -25.33
N TYR A 383 12.41 -3.16 -25.24
CA TYR A 383 12.09 -4.58 -25.32
C TYR A 383 11.05 -4.87 -26.42
N GLY A 384 10.80 -3.91 -27.33
CA GLY A 384 9.77 -4.00 -28.36
C GLY A 384 8.89 -2.74 -28.43
N ILE A 385 9.49 -1.55 -28.31
CA ILE A 385 8.82 -0.27 -28.53
C ILE A 385 8.76 0.00 -30.03
N ASP A 386 7.56 -0.03 -30.60
CA ASP A 386 7.31 0.32 -32.01
C ASP A 386 6.90 1.78 -32.18
N GLU A 387 6.19 2.34 -31.20
CA GLU A 387 5.83 3.77 -31.13
C GLU A 387 5.93 4.27 -29.69
N PHE A 388 6.04 5.59 -29.54
CA PHE A 388 5.82 6.27 -28.26
C PHE A 388 4.92 7.49 -28.41
N VAL A 389 4.29 7.87 -27.29
CA VAL A 389 3.45 9.05 -27.14
C VAL A 389 3.87 9.78 -25.88
N ILE A 390 4.04 11.10 -26.00
CA ILE A 390 4.06 12.02 -24.86
C ILE A 390 2.65 12.61 -24.75
N ARG A 391 2.01 12.45 -23.60
CA ARG A 391 0.66 12.98 -23.35
C ARG A 391 0.58 13.70 -22.00
N ARG A 392 -0.26 14.73 -21.92
CA ARG A 392 -0.60 15.45 -20.69
C ARG A 392 -1.95 14.97 -20.16
N ARG A 393 -2.04 14.68 -18.88
CA ARG A 393 -3.29 14.42 -18.15
C ARG A 393 -3.57 15.59 -17.21
N GLU A 394 -4.81 16.06 -17.27
CA GLU A 394 -5.36 17.12 -16.43
C GLU A 394 -6.02 16.53 -15.16
N LYS A 395 -6.36 17.38 -14.19
CA LYS A 395 -7.05 16.96 -12.95
C LYS A 395 -8.49 16.44 -13.17
N ASP A 396 -9.13 16.79 -14.28
CA ASP A 396 -10.43 16.26 -14.71
C ASP A 396 -10.29 14.99 -15.59
N GLU A 397 -9.13 14.34 -15.53
CA GLU A 397 -8.71 13.17 -16.33
C GLU A 397 -8.62 13.41 -17.84
N ARG A 398 -8.85 14.63 -18.33
CA ARG A 398 -8.72 14.93 -19.76
C ARG A 398 -7.29 14.72 -20.23
N VAL A 399 -7.12 13.90 -21.26
CA VAL A 399 -5.82 13.58 -21.87
C VAL A 399 -5.61 14.40 -23.14
N THR A 400 -4.41 14.94 -23.33
CA THR A 400 -3.97 15.67 -24.54
C THR A 400 -2.67 15.03 -25.07
N GLU A 401 -2.67 14.53 -26.30
CA GLU A 401 -1.44 14.09 -26.97
C GLU A 401 -0.58 15.32 -27.32
N ILE A 402 0.69 15.32 -26.89
CA ILE A 402 1.64 16.43 -27.10
C ILE A 402 2.56 16.13 -28.29
N THR A 403 3.08 14.91 -28.37
CA THR A 403 3.85 14.43 -29.51
C THR A 403 3.86 12.90 -29.56
N ARG A 404 4.23 12.35 -30.72
CA ARG A 404 4.36 10.93 -31.03
C ARG A 404 5.63 10.69 -31.84
N GLY A 405 6.20 9.50 -31.74
CA GLY A 405 7.29 9.06 -32.62
C GLY A 405 7.33 7.54 -32.79
N GLU A 406 8.10 7.09 -33.77
CA GLU A 406 8.35 5.67 -34.06
C GLU A 406 9.62 5.20 -33.33
N GLY A 407 9.54 4.06 -32.65
CA GLY A 407 10.64 3.44 -31.88
C GLY A 407 11.03 4.18 -30.59
N ALA A 408 11.96 3.59 -29.83
CA ALA A 408 12.53 4.20 -28.62
C ALA A 408 13.50 5.34 -28.96
N VAL A 409 12.98 6.54 -29.28
CA VAL A 409 13.78 7.70 -29.70
C VAL A 409 13.69 8.84 -28.68
N ASP A 410 14.83 9.13 -28.04
CA ASP A 410 15.01 10.28 -27.13
C ASP A 410 14.63 11.60 -27.79
N GLY A 411 14.14 12.55 -27.01
CA GLY A 411 13.78 13.85 -27.57
C GLY A 411 13.37 14.90 -26.57
N SER A 412 12.90 16.02 -27.13
CA SER A 412 12.35 17.14 -26.39
C SER A 412 11.27 17.82 -27.20
N THR A 413 10.25 18.32 -26.52
CA THR A 413 9.21 19.16 -27.11
C THR A 413 8.84 20.27 -26.12
N ILE A 414 7.91 21.14 -26.51
CA ILE A 414 7.27 22.07 -25.58
C ILE A 414 5.77 21.84 -25.54
N ASP A 415 5.16 22.25 -24.45
CA ASP A 415 3.71 22.28 -24.29
C ASP A 415 3.27 23.61 -23.64
N LEU A 416 2.01 23.97 -23.90
CA LEU A 416 1.37 25.22 -23.53
C LEU A 416 0.10 24.94 -22.70
N PRO A 417 0.22 24.38 -21.49
CA PRO A 417 -0.91 24.09 -20.63
C PRO A 417 -1.64 25.35 -20.12
N SER A 418 -2.85 25.11 -19.60
CA SER A 418 -3.64 26.03 -18.77
C SER A 418 -3.05 26.14 -17.35
N VAL A 419 -3.54 27.10 -16.56
CA VAL A 419 -3.26 27.17 -15.12
C VAL A 419 -3.83 25.91 -14.44
N GLY A 420 -3.07 25.30 -13.52
CA GLY A 420 -3.45 24.06 -12.81
C GLY A 420 -2.32 23.04 -12.66
N GLN A 421 -2.64 21.88 -12.11
CA GLN A 421 -1.75 20.71 -12.05
C GLN A 421 -1.83 19.89 -13.34
N HIS A 422 -0.67 19.48 -13.85
CA HIS A 422 -0.52 18.70 -15.08
C HIS A 422 0.43 17.54 -14.87
N ILE A 423 0.02 16.34 -15.27
CA ILE A 423 0.88 15.14 -15.26
C ILE A 423 1.28 14.84 -16.70
N TYR A 424 2.57 14.85 -16.99
CA TYR A 424 3.10 14.42 -18.28
C TYR A 424 3.49 12.96 -18.22
N GLU A 425 3.14 12.20 -19.25
CA GLU A 425 3.36 10.76 -19.35
C GLU A 425 4.16 10.44 -20.61
N LEU A 426 5.24 9.66 -20.47
CA LEU A 426 5.88 8.93 -21.57
C LEU A 426 5.23 7.55 -21.67
N VAL A 427 4.65 7.24 -22.82
CA VAL A 427 3.94 5.97 -23.08
C VAL A 427 4.53 5.28 -24.29
N ALA A 428 4.93 4.02 -24.17
CA ALA A 428 5.34 3.16 -25.27
C ALA A 428 4.18 2.31 -25.79
N LEU A 429 4.25 1.93 -27.06
CA LEU A 429 3.31 1.05 -27.74
C LEU A 429 4.07 0.02 -28.59
N ASN A 430 3.50 -1.18 -28.77
CA ASN A 430 4.02 -2.21 -29.66
C ASN A 430 3.05 -2.57 -30.81
N LYS A 431 3.47 -3.38 -31.79
CA LYS A 431 2.62 -3.78 -32.95
C LYS A 431 1.33 -4.50 -32.59
N SER A 432 1.25 -5.12 -31.41
CA SER A 432 0.00 -5.74 -30.93
C SER A 432 -0.99 -4.75 -30.31
N GLY A 433 -0.62 -3.47 -30.19
CA GLY A 433 -1.44 -2.43 -29.56
C GLY A 433 -1.33 -2.37 -28.04
N GLN A 434 -0.48 -3.20 -27.42
CA GLN A 434 -0.17 -3.08 -25.99
C GLN A 434 0.44 -1.70 -25.74
N GLN A 435 -0.08 -0.99 -24.74
CA GLN A 435 0.47 0.29 -24.29
C GLN A 435 1.14 0.12 -22.93
N GLN A 436 2.16 0.93 -22.65
CA GLN A 436 2.88 0.90 -21.39
C GLN A 436 3.30 2.31 -20.99
N ARG A 437 2.94 2.79 -19.79
CA ARG A 437 3.51 4.05 -19.28
C ARG A 437 4.92 3.77 -18.75
N LEU A 438 5.92 4.48 -19.27
CA LEU A 438 7.33 4.29 -18.93
C LEU A 438 7.85 5.27 -17.88
N ALA A 439 7.30 6.49 -17.85
CA ALA A 439 7.69 7.56 -16.93
C ALA A 439 6.60 8.62 -16.80
N ILE A 440 6.63 9.37 -15.68
CA ILE A 440 5.82 10.57 -15.46
C ILE A 440 6.65 11.70 -14.85
N ASP A 441 6.22 12.95 -15.06
CA ASP A 441 6.63 14.12 -14.27
C ASP A 441 5.42 15.04 -14.06
N GLU A 442 5.27 15.63 -12.88
CA GLU A 442 4.15 16.50 -12.51
C GLU A 442 4.60 17.95 -12.43
N ILE A 443 3.78 18.88 -12.94
CA ILE A 443 4.04 20.30 -12.80
C ILE A 443 2.78 21.10 -12.46
N SER A 444 2.92 22.03 -11.52
CA SER A 444 1.90 23.02 -11.20
C SER A 444 2.20 24.31 -11.96
N VAL A 445 1.26 24.72 -12.81
CA VAL A 445 1.31 25.99 -13.55
C VAL A 445 0.49 27.01 -12.78
N GLU A 446 1.18 27.79 -11.96
CA GLU A 446 0.57 28.88 -11.20
C GLU A 446 0.21 30.07 -12.11
N PRO A 447 -0.82 30.86 -11.75
CA PRO A 447 -1.08 32.13 -12.40
C PRO A 447 -0.03 33.15 -11.95
N GLU A 448 0.91 33.53 -12.83
CA GLU A 448 1.75 34.70 -12.58
C GLU A 448 0.89 35.97 -12.58
N LEU A 449 0.80 36.63 -11.42
CA LEU A 449 0.00 37.84 -11.14
C LEU A 449 0.64 39.12 -11.74
N THR A 450 0.98 39.08 -13.04
CA THR A 450 1.42 40.24 -13.82
C THR A 450 1.16 39.99 -15.31
N SER A 451 0.87 41.05 -16.07
CA SER A 451 0.86 40.98 -17.55
C SER A 451 2.24 40.56 -18.10
N VAL A 452 2.27 39.54 -18.96
CA VAL A 452 3.51 38.93 -19.50
C VAL A 452 3.43 38.76 -21.01
N LEU A 453 4.53 39.04 -21.71
CA LEU A 453 4.74 38.68 -23.11
C LEU A 453 5.77 37.54 -23.18
N ALA A 454 5.33 36.37 -23.65
CA ALA A 454 6.21 35.22 -23.85
C ALA A 454 7.15 35.45 -25.05
N GLN A 455 8.25 34.69 -25.09
CA GLN A 455 9.06 34.61 -26.29
C GLN A 455 8.31 33.81 -27.37
N SER A 456 8.25 34.35 -28.59
CA SER A 456 7.69 33.71 -29.78
C SER A 456 8.32 32.34 -30.04
N PHE A 457 7.52 31.39 -30.52
CA PHE A 457 7.98 30.03 -30.85
C PHE A 457 7.34 29.52 -32.16
N PRO A 458 8.12 28.96 -33.10
CA PRO A 458 9.57 28.85 -33.08
C PRO A 458 10.26 30.22 -33.19
N ASN A 459 11.41 30.36 -32.55
CA ASN A 459 12.30 31.52 -32.72
C ASN A 459 13.76 31.04 -32.61
N PRO A 460 14.54 31.00 -33.71
CA PRO A 460 14.20 31.53 -35.03
C PRO A 460 13.02 30.83 -35.74
N THR A 461 12.31 31.54 -36.61
CA THR A 461 11.27 30.99 -37.51
C THR A 461 11.64 31.17 -38.98
N SER A 462 11.13 30.33 -39.88
CA SER A 462 11.22 30.47 -41.34
C SER A 462 9.88 30.76 -42.02
N SER A 463 8.76 30.68 -41.30
CA SER A 463 7.40 30.92 -41.80
C SER A 463 6.54 31.55 -40.71
N GLU A 464 5.78 30.76 -39.95
CA GLU A 464 4.91 31.23 -38.88
C GLU A 464 5.61 31.13 -37.51
N THR A 465 5.22 32.00 -36.58
CA THR A 465 5.62 31.91 -35.17
C THR A 465 4.47 32.28 -34.26
N THR A 466 4.33 31.56 -33.16
CA THR A 466 3.26 31.73 -32.19
C THR A 466 3.75 32.63 -31.05
N ILE A 467 2.99 33.68 -30.74
CA ILE A 467 3.25 34.60 -29.63
C ILE A 467 2.14 34.41 -28.59
N ARG A 468 2.54 34.18 -27.33
CA ARG A 468 1.64 34.03 -26.19
C ARG A 468 1.79 35.23 -25.25
N TYR A 469 0.70 35.72 -24.69
CA TYR A 469 0.73 36.77 -23.67
C TYR A 469 -0.40 36.59 -22.66
N PHE A 470 -0.17 37.06 -21.44
CA PHE A 470 -1.17 37.15 -20.37
C PHE A 470 -1.48 38.62 -20.12
N LEU A 471 -2.76 38.95 -19.93
CA LEU A 471 -3.20 40.29 -19.53
C LEU A 471 -3.75 40.23 -18.11
N GLU A 472 -3.19 41.04 -17.23
CA GLU A 472 -3.70 41.29 -15.88
C GLU A 472 -4.23 42.74 -15.79
N GLY A 473 -5.14 43.00 -14.86
CA GLY A 473 -5.69 44.33 -14.61
C GLY A 473 -6.93 44.62 -15.45
N GLU A 474 -6.81 45.51 -16.45
CA GLU A 474 -7.93 45.97 -17.28
C GLU A 474 -7.91 45.33 -18.67
N SER A 475 -9.11 44.98 -19.18
CA SER A 475 -9.33 44.68 -20.60
C SER A 475 -8.97 45.87 -21.49
N GLY A 476 -8.50 45.61 -22.71
CA GLY A 476 -8.02 46.67 -23.60
C GLY A 476 -7.82 46.21 -25.05
N VAL A 477 -7.49 47.16 -25.92
CA VAL A 477 -7.11 46.86 -27.30
C VAL A 477 -5.66 46.43 -27.34
N VAL A 478 -5.43 45.17 -27.71
CA VAL A 478 -4.09 44.62 -27.90
C VAL A 478 -3.64 44.90 -29.33
N SER A 479 -2.52 45.60 -29.48
CA SER A 479 -1.78 45.75 -30.72
C SER A 479 -0.46 44.99 -30.65
N LEU A 480 -0.22 44.09 -31.61
CA LEU A 480 1.04 43.40 -31.81
C LEU A 480 1.73 43.96 -33.05
N GLU A 481 2.90 44.54 -32.86
CA GLU A 481 3.63 45.28 -33.88
C GLU A 481 5.05 44.73 -34.03
N VAL A 482 5.56 44.63 -35.26
CA VAL A 482 6.91 44.14 -35.56
C VAL A 482 7.74 45.26 -36.19
N PHE A 483 8.93 45.47 -35.66
CA PHE A 483 9.87 46.52 -36.02
C PHE A 483 11.20 45.94 -36.50
N ASP A 484 11.85 46.63 -37.45
CA ASP A 484 13.27 46.40 -37.73
C ASP A 484 14.16 46.98 -36.61
N LEU A 485 15.47 46.71 -36.66
CA LEU A 485 16.43 47.23 -35.68
C LEU A 485 16.62 48.75 -35.72
N ASN A 486 16.06 49.46 -36.72
CA ASN A 486 16.03 50.92 -36.77
C ASN A 486 14.76 51.50 -36.13
N GLY A 487 13.86 50.66 -35.61
CA GLY A 487 12.59 51.07 -35.03
C GLY A 487 11.50 51.37 -36.06
N ARG A 488 11.68 50.97 -37.33
CA ARG A 488 10.63 51.12 -38.37
C ARG A 488 9.64 49.97 -38.25
N LEU A 489 8.35 50.29 -38.17
CA LEU A 489 7.26 49.30 -38.26
C LEU A 489 7.31 48.61 -39.64
N VAL A 490 7.42 47.28 -39.64
CA VAL A 490 7.47 46.44 -40.85
C VAL A 490 6.26 45.53 -41.01
N MET A 491 5.56 45.21 -39.92
CA MET A 491 4.39 44.34 -39.93
C MET A 491 3.52 44.61 -38.69
N THR A 492 2.21 44.47 -38.83
CA THR A 492 1.23 44.44 -37.74
C THR A 492 0.61 43.05 -37.70
N GLY A 493 0.59 42.42 -36.53
CA GLY A 493 -0.10 41.16 -36.29
C GLY A 493 -1.52 41.41 -35.79
N GLU A 494 -1.76 41.03 -34.54
CA GLU A 494 -3.03 41.24 -33.85
C GLU A 494 -3.34 42.73 -33.60
N ASN A 495 -4.60 43.14 -33.80
CA ASN A 495 -5.13 44.43 -33.36
C ASN A 495 -6.62 44.27 -32.99
N GLN A 496 -6.91 43.88 -31.75
CA GLN A 496 -8.28 43.63 -31.29
C GLN A 496 -8.45 43.77 -29.77
N HIS A 497 -9.69 43.98 -29.32
CA HIS A 497 -10.03 44.00 -27.90
C HIS A 497 -9.86 42.62 -27.27
N ARG A 498 -9.22 42.56 -26.10
CA ARG A 498 -9.02 41.36 -25.29
C ARG A 498 -9.38 41.62 -23.84
N ASP A 499 -9.85 40.58 -23.17
CA ASP A 499 -10.27 40.63 -21.77
C ASP A 499 -9.13 40.25 -20.83
N SER A 500 -9.01 40.96 -19.70
CA SER A 500 -8.05 40.63 -18.64
C SER A 500 -8.32 39.27 -17.99
N GLY A 501 -7.29 38.68 -17.39
CA GLY A 501 -7.38 37.47 -16.56
C GLY A 501 -7.19 36.15 -17.31
N GLN A 502 -6.78 36.17 -18.58
CA GLN A 502 -6.59 34.97 -19.38
C GLN A 502 -5.37 35.04 -20.31
N TRP A 503 -4.93 33.86 -20.76
CA TRP A 503 -3.85 33.71 -21.73
C TRP A 503 -4.39 33.82 -23.15
N TYR A 504 -3.70 34.59 -23.98
CA TYR A 504 -3.94 34.68 -25.41
C TYR A 504 -2.79 34.13 -26.22
N VAL A 505 -3.13 33.60 -27.38
CA VAL A 505 -2.22 33.02 -28.36
C VAL A 505 -2.56 33.65 -29.71
N THR A 506 -1.54 34.17 -30.40
CA THR A 506 -1.67 34.75 -31.73
C THR A 506 -0.54 34.28 -32.62
N THR A 507 -0.85 34.00 -33.89
CA THR A 507 0.13 33.56 -34.90
C THR A 507 0.59 34.76 -35.71
N LEU A 508 1.89 34.88 -35.92
CA LEU A 508 2.51 35.87 -36.79
C LEU A 508 3.11 35.16 -38.02
N ASP A 509 2.62 35.50 -39.21
CA ASP A 509 3.18 35.02 -40.47
C ASP A 509 4.39 35.87 -40.90
N ALA A 510 5.60 35.39 -40.57
CA ALA A 510 6.86 35.99 -40.99
C ALA A 510 7.28 35.57 -42.43
N SER A 511 6.47 34.81 -43.17
CA SER A 511 6.77 34.35 -44.55
C SER A 511 6.88 35.48 -45.59
N THR A 512 6.58 36.72 -45.20
CA THR A 512 6.80 37.95 -45.99
C THR A 512 8.02 38.77 -45.56
N LEU A 513 8.63 38.49 -44.39
CA LEU A 513 9.79 39.22 -43.87
C LEU A 513 11.11 38.68 -44.45
N PRO A 514 12.08 39.53 -44.83
CA PRO A 514 13.45 39.11 -45.11
C PRO A 514 14.10 38.38 -43.92
N GLY A 515 15.12 37.56 -44.18
CA GLY A 515 15.91 36.95 -43.11
C GLY A 515 16.67 38.01 -42.32
N GLY A 516 16.61 37.95 -40.99
CA GLY A 516 17.17 38.99 -40.12
C GLY A 516 16.65 38.95 -38.69
N VAL A 517 17.02 39.97 -37.90
CA VAL A 517 16.55 40.16 -36.52
C VAL A 517 15.60 41.36 -36.48
N TYR A 518 14.48 41.16 -35.81
CA TYR A 518 13.38 42.08 -35.61
C TYR A 518 13.05 42.19 -34.12
N LEU A 519 12.24 43.17 -33.75
CA LEU A 519 11.64 43.28 -32.43
C LEU A 519 10.12 43.26 -32.60
N TYR A 520 9.40 42.37 -31.92
CA TYR A 520 7.95 42.53 -31.77
C TYR A 520 7.64 43.15 -30.41
N ARG A 521 6.65 44.03 -30.42
CA ARG A 521 6.12 44.73 -29.26
C ARG A 521 4.64 44.42 -29.14
N ILE A 522 4.21 44.12 -27.92
CA ILE A 522 2.81 44.21 -27.55
C ILE A 522 2.55 45.57 -26.90
N LEU A 523 1.42 46.17 -27.25
CA LEU A 523 0.85 47.35 -26.61
C LEU A 523 -0.59 47.03 -26.25
N VAL A 524 -1.02 47.38 -25.05
CA VAL A 524 -2.38 47.13 -24.57
C VAL A 524 -2.93 48.44 -24.04
N ASP A 525 -3.82 49.06 -24.82
CA ASP A 525 -4.45 50.32 -24.45
C ASP A 525 -5.80 50.04 -23.78
N GLY A 526 -5.88 50.37 -22.48
CA GLY A 526 -7.11 50.33 -21.70
C GLY A 526 -7.90 51.64 -21.83
N PHE A 527 -8.92 51.82 -20.99
CA PHE A 527 -9.84 52.96 -21.12
C PHE A 527 -9.20 54.32 -20.79
N ALA A 528 -8.20 54.35 -19.90
CA ALA A 528 -7.57 55.60 -19.43
C ALA A 528 -6.09 55.75 -19.78
N SER A 529 -5.37 54.65 -20.06
CA SER A 529 -3.93 54.63 -20.35
C SER A 529 -3.50 53.30 -20.97
N THR A 530 -2.30 53.25 -21.54
CA THR A 530 -1.61 51.98 -21.85
C THR A 530 -1.41 51.18 -20.57
N VAL A 531 -2.02 49.99 -20.49
CA VAL A 531 -2.03 49.09 -19.33
C VAL A 531 -0.80 48.20 -19.32
N PHE A 532 -0.35 47.76 -20.50
CA PHE A 532 0.81 46.89 -20.65
C PHE A 532 1.57 47.17 -21.94
N THR A 533 2.90 47.13 -21.86
CA THR A 533 3.76 47.06 -23.04
C THR A 533 5.00 46.23 -22.75
N ALA A 534 5.39 45.40 -23.71
CA ALA A 534 6.60 44.59 -23.64
C ALA A 534 7.15 44.35 -25.05
N THR A 535 8.47 44.20 -25.16
CA THR A 535 9.16 43.99 -26.43
C THR A 535 10.09 42.79 -26.32
N LYS A 536 10.14 41.96 -27.37
CA LYS A 536 10.96 40.75 -27.44
C LYS A 536 11.59 40.60 -28.85
N PRO A 537 12.74 39.92 -28.98
CA PRO A 537 13.39 39.69 -30.26
C PRO A 537 12.68 38.60 -31.09
N LEU A 538 12.62 38.79 -32.40
CA LEU A 538 12.19 37.81 -33.40
C LEU A 538 13.32 37.62 -34.42
N ILE A 539 13.70 36.38 -34.69
CA ILE A 539 14.73 36.02 -35.65
C ILE A 539 14.06 35.26 -36.80
N VAL A 540 14.21 35.78 -38.02
CA VAL A 540 13.66 35.18 -39.23
C VAL A 540 14.80 34.55 -40.04
N LEU A 541 14.66 33.27 -40.37
CA LEU A 541 15.56 32.51 -41.25
C LEU A 541 14.98 32.43 -42.66
N ARG A 542 15.85 32.40 -43.67
CA ARG A 542 15.53 32.26 -45.09
C ARG A 542 16.57 31.42 -45.80
#